data_AF-R9I8E5-F1
#
_entry.id   AF-R9I8E5-F1
#
_cell.length_a   1.000
_cell.length_b   1.000
_cell.length_c   1.000
_cell.angle_alpha   90.00
_cell.angle_beta   90.00
_cell.angle_gamma   90.00
#
_symmetry.space_group_name_H-M   'P 1'
#
loop_
_entity.id
_entity.type
_entity.pdbx_description
1 polymer ?
#
loop_
_entity_poly.entity_id
_entity_poly.type
_entity_poly.pdbx_seq_one_letter_code
_entity_poly.pdbx_strand_id
1 'polypeptide(L)'
;MMKEGKKTYTEEEVHELKKWFDAQSLPQTMQIDKAAFTPNLKDTVDMLFEQAYVCYGNPKMQGCLYLLEKIKSNLEKNGEGA
;
A
#
# COMPACT_ATOMS: atom_id res chain seq x y z
N MET A 1 13.56 22.31 -11.89
CA MET A 1 12.87 21.33 -11.02
C MET A 1 12.98 19.98 -11.69
N MET A 2 13.70 19.04 -11.09
CA MET A 2 13.66 17.64 -11.55
C MET A 2 12.26 17.13 -11.22
N LYS A 3 11.41 16.90 -12.22
CA LYS A 3 10.21 16.08 -12.02
C LYS A 3 10.74 14.69 -11.73
N GLU A 4 10.71 14.26 -10.48
CA GLU A 4 10.84 12.85 -10.16
C GLU A 4 9.88 12.11 -11.10
N GLY A 5 10.44 11.32 -12.02
CA GLY A 5 9.65 10.56 -12.97
C GLY A 5 8.66 9.73 -12.16
N LYS A 6 7.38 9.74 -12.56
CA LYS A 6 6.38 8.93 -11.87
C LYS A 6 6.85 7.47 -11.88
N LYS A 7 7.26 6.95 -10.72
CA LYS A 7 7.75 5.57 -10.57
C LYS A 7 6.65 4.65 -11.11
N THR A 8 6.95 3.89 -12.15
CA THR A 8 6.02 2.86 -12.63
C THR A 8 6.35 1.57 -11.89
N TYR A 9 5.35 0.92 -11.30
CA TYR A 9 5.56 -0.35 -10.61
C TYR A 9 5.61 -1.47 -11.66
N THR A 10 6.52 -2.42 -11.49
CA THR A 10 6.45 -3.69 -12.23
C THR A 10 5.48 -4.64 -11.54
N GLU A 11 5.04 -5.68 -12.25
CA GLU A 11 4.19 -6.70 -11.66
C GLU A 11 4.91 -7.40 -10.48
N GLU A 12 6.21 -7.67 -10.64
CA GLU A 12 7.06 -8.26 -9.61
C GLU A 12 7.14 -7.39 -8.35
N GLU A 13 7.25 -6.07 -8.49
CA GLU A 13 7.22 -5.16 -7.33
C GLU A 13 5.88 -5.23 -6.59
N VAL A 14 4.75 -5.38 -7.31
CA VAL A 14 3.44 -5.58 -6.68
C VAL A 14 3.35 -6.92 -5.96
N HIS A 15 3.88 -8.00 -6.55
CA HIS A 15 3.91 -9.33 -5.93
C HIS A 15 4.76 -9.34 -4.66
N GLU A 16 5.96 -8.74 -4.67
CA GLU A 16 6.80 -8.65 -3.48
C GLU A 16 6.16 -7.81 -2.37
N LEU A 17 5.48 -6.71 -2.73
CA LEU A 17 4.72 -5.92 -1.78
C LEU A 17 3.57 -6.74 -1.17
N LYS A 18 2.83 -7.50 -1.98
CA LYS A 18 1.76 -8.37 -1.49
C LYS A 18 2.28 -9.45 -0.55
N LYS A 19 3.38 -10.12 -0.92
CA LYS A 19 4.02 -11.14 -0.09
C LYS A 19 4.46 -10.58 1.27
N TRP A 20 4.96 -9.35 1.31
CA TRP A 20 5.28 -8.67 2.56
C TRP A 20 4.03 -8.48 3.43
N PHE A 21 2.91 -8.02 2.85
CA PHE A 21 1.63 -7.84 3.55
C PHE A 21 1.04 -9.16 4.05
N ASP A 22 1.08 -10.22 3.24
CA ASP A 22 0.57 -11.55 3.59
C ASP A 22 1.31 -12.15 4.81
N ALA A 23 2.53 -11.69 5.09
CA ALA A 23 3.32 -12.09 6.25
C ALA A 23 3.04 -11.27 7.53
N GLN A 24 2.24 -10.20 7.44
CA GLN A 24 1.93 -9.34 8.58
C GLN A 24 0.65 -9.77 9.31
N SER A 25 0.62 -9.58 10.62
CA SER A 25 -0.63 -9.56 11.38
C SER A 25 -1.20 -8.14 11.36
N LEU A 26 -2.22 -7.92 10.52
CA LEU A 26 -2.81 -6.59 10.35
C LEU A 26 -3.72 -6.22 11.53
N PRO A 27 -3.64 -4.99 12.07
CA PRO A 27 -4.65 -4.49 13.01
C PRO A 27 -6.01 -4.36 12.33
N GLN A 28 -7.09 -4.42 13.11
CA GLN A 28 -8.45 -4.28 12.56
C GLN A 28 -8.66 -2.92 11.87
N THR A 29 -8.15 -1.84 12.47
CA THR A 29 -8.35 -0.47 11.99
C THR A 29 -7.02 0.23 11.78
N MET A 30 -7.01 1.26 10.93
CA MET A 30 -5.85 2.12 10.75
C MET A 30 -6.24 3.53 10.29
N GLN A 31 -5.63 4.54 10.89
CA GLN A 31 -5.53 5.87 10.29
C GLN A 31 -4.35 5.87 9.30
N ILE A 32 -4.64 5.88 8.00
CA ILE A 32 -3.60 5.79 6.96
C ILE A 32 -2.88 7.14 6.83
N ASP A 33 -3.65 8.23 6.75
CA ASP A 33 -3.17 9.60 6.85
C ASP A 33 -4.27 10.50 7.44
N LYS A 34 -4.08 11.82 7.47
CA LYS A 34 -5.05 12.75 8.07
C LYS A 34 -6.45 12.72 7.44
N ALA A 35 -6.58 12.26 6.19
CA ALA A 35 -7.84 12.27 5.43
C ALA A 35 -8.41 10.86 5.22
N ALA A 36 -7.61 9.80 5.38
CA ALA A 36 -8.01 8.43 5.14
C ALA A 36 -7.92 7.58 6.42
N PHE A 37 -9.08 7.07 6.84
CA PHE A 37 -9.22 6.08 7.91
C PHE A 37 -9.89 4.83 7.33
N THR A 38 -9.45 3.65 7.79
CA THR A 38 -10.14 2.39 7.50
C THR A 38 -10.58 1.66 8.79
N PRO A 39 -11.87 1.26 8.88
CA PRO A 39 -12.37 0.43 9.96
C PRO A 39 -12.11 -1.08 9.75
N ASN A 40 -11.65 -1.48 8.56
CA ASN A 40 -11.23 -2.85 8.27
C ASN A 40 -10.00 -2.81 7.34
N LEU A 41 -8.81 -2.87 7.95
CA LEU A 41 -7.58 -2.77 7.21
C LEU A 41 -7.37 -3.95 6.27
N LYS A 42 -7.78 -5.17 6.67
CA LYS A 42 -7.61 -6.37 5.84
C LYS A 42 -8.38 -6.23 4.53
N ASP A 43 -9.67 -5.94 4.60
CA ASP A 43 -10.50 -5.77 3.40
C ASP A 43 -10.01 -4.60 2.52
N THR A 44 -9.50 -3.55 3.17
CA THR A 44 -8.93 -2.40 2.45
C THR A 44 -7.66 -2.79 1.69
N VAL A 45 -6.74 -3.52 2.32
CA VAL A 45 -5.51 -4.01 1.69
C VAL A 45 -5.84 -4.96 0.54
N ASP A 46 -6.78 -5.89 0.73
CA ASP A 46 -7.21 -6.83 -0.32
C ASP A 46 -7.73 -6.07 -1.55
N MET A 47 -8.66 -5.12 -1.36
CA MET A 47 -9.19 -4.26 -2.43
C MET A 47 -8.11 -3.42 -3.12
N LEU A 48 -7.15 -2.88 -2.35
CA LEU A 48 -6.06 -2.09 -2.90
C LEU A 48 -5.13 -2.94 -3.78
N PHE A 49 -4.89 -4.20 -3.42
CA PHE A 49 -4.13 -5.13 -4.26
C PHE A 49 -4.87 -5.54 -5.53
N GLU A 50 -6.18 -5.77 -5.47
CA GLU A 50 -7.00 -5.98 -6.67
C GLU A 50 -6.84 -4.81 -7.66
N GLN A 51 -6.86 -3.57 -7.16
CA GLN A 51 -6.60 -2.39 -7.99
C GLN A 51 -5.16 -2.32 -8.48
N ALA A 52 -4.18 -2.65 -7.63
CA ALA A 52 -2.76 -2.59 -7.97
C ALA A 52 -2.42 -3.54 -9.13
N TYR A 53 -2.96 -4.76 -9.14
CA TYR A 53 -2.77 -5.69 -10.25
C TYR A 53 -3.41 -5.22 -11.57
N VAL A 54 -4.40 -4.32 -11.51
CA VAL A 54 -5.00 -3.70 -12.71
C VAL A 54 -4.19 -2.50 -13.19
N CYS A 55 -3.56 -1.74 -12.29
CA CYS A 55 -3.00 -0.42 -12.61
C CYS A 55 -1.47 -0.29 -12.50
N TYR A 56 -0.72 -1.34 -12.13
CA TYR A 56 0.72 -1.29 -11.85
C TYR A 56 1.55 -0.62 -12.97
N GLY A 57 1.27 -0.94 -14.23
CA GLY A 57 1.95 -0.38 -15.40
C GLY A 57 1.49 1.03 -15.80
N ASN A 58 0.49 1.62 -15.13
CA ASN A 58 -0.05 2.93 -15.48
C ASN A 58 0.28 3.99 -14.41
N PRO A 59 1.31 4.83 -14.60
CA PRO A 59 1.75 5.82 -13.61
C PRO A 59 0.70 6.91 -13.29
N LYS A 60 -0.43 6.98 -14.01
CA LYS A 60 -1.54 7.89 -13.69
C LYS A 60 -2.60 7.27 -12.78
N MET A 61 -2.59 5.96 -12.57
CA MET A 61 -3.63 5.22 -11.82
C MET A 61 -3.10 4.46 -10.60
N GLN A 62 -1.91 4.79 -10.11
CA GLN A 62 -1.26 4.11 -8.99
C GLN A 62 -1.64 4.66 -7.60
N GLY A 63 -2.83 5.24 -7.46
CA GLY A 63 -3.32 5.73 -6.16
C GLY A 63 -3.38 4.63 -5.11
N CYS A 64 -3.75 3.41 -5.51
CA CYS A 64 -3.79 2.26 -4.62
C CYS A 64 -2.40 1.85 -4.11
N LEU A 65 -1.39 1.85 -4.99
CA LEU A 65 0.00 1.54 -4.62
C LEU A 65 0.58 2.57 -3.65
N TYR A 66 0.26 3.85 -3.83
CA TYR A 66 0.62 4.87 -2.86
C TYR A 66 0.00 4.63 -1.46
N LEU A 67 -1.28 4.19 -1.42
CA LEU A 67 -1.95 3.87 -0.16
C LEU A 67 -1.35 2.62 0.50
N LEU A 68 -1.02 1.58 -0.28
CA LEU A 68 -0.34 0.38 0.21
C LEU A 68 1.01 0.70 0.84
N GLU A 69 1.83 1.53 0.19
CA GLU A 69 3.12 1.97 0.75
C GLU A 69 2.97 2.79 2.04
N LYS A 70 1.94 3.65 2.12
CA LYS A 70 1.62 4.37 3.36
C LYS A 70 1.23 3.42 4.49
N ILE A 71 0.36 2.45 4.21
CA ILE A 71 -0.05 1.43 5.18
C ILE A 71 1.18 0.66 5.66
N LYS A 72 2.02 0.18 4.74
CA LYS A 72 3.27 -0.52 5.05
C LYS A 72 4.15 0.32 5.98
N SER A 73 4.40 1.59 5.63
CA SER A 73 5.20 2.49 6.47
C SER A 73 4.61 2.68 7.88
N ASN A 74 3.28 2.74 8.01
CA ASN A 74 2.63 2.84 9.31
C ASN A 74 2.75 1.54 10.12
N LEU A 75 2.65 0.37 9.47
CA LEU A 75 2.86 -0.93 10.12
C LEU A 75 4.30 -1.08 10.62
N GLU A 76 5.28 -0.70 9.80
CA GLU A 76 6.70 -0.74 10.18
C GLU A 76 6.97 0.17 11.39
N LYS A 77 6.47 1.40 11.39
CA LYS A 77 6.61 2.34 12.52
C LYS A 77 5.94 1.85 13.82
N ASN A 78 4.81 1.15 13.70
CA ASN A 78 4.10 0.62 14.86
C ASN A 78 4.72 -0.69 15.37
N GLY A 79 5.52 -1.39 14.55
CA GLY A 79 6.23 -2.61 14.93
C GLY A 79 7.57 -2.39 15.64
N GLU A 80 8.20 -1.21 15.48
CA GLU A 80 9.47 -0.87 16.12
C GLU A 80 9.34 -0.46 17.60
N GLY A 81 8.13 -0.50 18.17
CA GLY A 81 7.82 -0.06 19.53
C GLY A 81 7.22 -1.12 20.47
N ALA A 82 7.28 -2.41 20.11
CA ALA A 82 6.78 -3.54 20.91
C ALA A 82 7.91 -4.43 21.45
#